data_AF-A0A446CFQ2-F1
#
_entry.id   AF-A0A446CFQ2-F1
#
_cell.length_a   1.000
_cell.length_b   1.000
_cell.length_c   1.000
_cell.angle_alpha   90.00
_cell.angle_beta   90.00
_cell.angle_gamma   90.00
#
_symmetry.space_group_name_H-M   'P 1'
#
loop_
_entity.id
_entity.type
_entity.pdbx_description
1 polymer ?
#
loop_
_entity_poly.entity_id
_entity_poly.type
_entity_poly.pdbx_seq_one_letter_code
_entity_poly.pdbx_strand_id
1 'polypeptide(L)'
;MSGAAINAALRRMGYDTRTVITGHGFRAMARTILHEELGQKPEVIEHQLAHAVPDLLEGAYNRTKFIKERRAMMQAWADYLDVLRIGGNLVPLSRTV
;
A
#
# COMPACT_ATOMS: atom_id res chain seq x y z
N MET A 1 7.92 6.51 -13.96
CA MET A 1 8.83 5.37 -14.21
C MET A 1 8.07 4.26 -14.91
N SER A 2 8.66 3.55 -15.87
CA SER A 2 7.99 2.42 -16.52
C SER A 2 8.04 1.16 -15.62
N GLY A 3 7.07 0.25 -15.79
CA GLY A 3 7.11 -1.04 -15.09
C GLY A 3 8.36 -1.86 -15.41
N ALA A 4 8.91 -1.70 -16.62
CA ALA A 4 10.16 -2.33 -17.04
C ALA A 4 11.37 -1.83 -16.22
N ALA A 5 11.43 -0.53 -15.91
CA ALA A 5 12.50 0.05 -15.10
C ALA A 5 12.47 -0.48 -13.66
N ILE A 6 11.28 -0.56 -13.05
CA ILE A 6 11.12 -1.11 -11.68
C ILE A 6 11.51 -2.59 -11.66
N ASN A 7 11.01 -3.39 -12.61
CA ASN A 7 11.36 -4.80 -12.67
C ASN A 7 12.85 -5.02 -12.93
N ALA A 8 13.51 -4.16 -13.70
CA ALA A 8 14.97 -4.23 -13.87
C ALA A 8 15.72 -3.95 -12.56
N ALA A 9 15.27 -2.98 -11.77
CA ALA A 9 15.84 -2.71 -10.44
C ALA A 9 15.63 -3.90 -9.49
N LEU A 10 14.43 -4.48 -9.45
CA LEU A 10 14.13 -5.68 -8.64
C LEU A 10 15.06 -6.85 -9.00
N ARG A 11 15.26 -7.11 -10.29
CA ARG A 11 16.20 -8.15 -10.75
C ARG A 11 17.64 -7.89 -10.32
N ARG A 12 18.09 -6.63 -10.34
CA ARG A 12 19.43 -6.25 -9.86
C ARG A 12 19.60 -6.46 -8.35
N MET A 13 18.51 -6.40 -7.59
CA MET A 13 18.50 -6.71 -6.15
C MET A 13 18.36 -8.22 -5.87
N GLY A 14 18.32 -9.08 -6.89
CA GLY A 14 18.24 -10.54 -6.74
C GLY A 14 16.81 -11.11 -6.72
N TYR A 15 15.77 -10.29 -6.94
CA TYR A 15 14.40 -10.77 -7.01
C TYR A 15 14.06 -11.29 -8.40
N ASP A 16 13.54 -12.52 -8.50
CA ASP A 16 12.95 -13.02 -9.74
C ASP A 16 11.57 -12.38 -9.97
N THR A 17 11.50 -11.53 -10.99
CA THR A 17 10.27 -10.84 -11.38
C THR A 17 9.27 -11.69 -12.14
N ARG A 18 9.50 -13.00 -12.29
CA ARG A 18 8.54 -13.95 -12.87
C ARG A 18 7.87 -14.82 -11.82
N THR A 19 8.58 -15.12 -10.73
CA THR A 19 8.15 -16.10 -9.73
C THR A 19 8.00 -15.53 -8.33
N VAL A 20 8.76 -14.47 -7.98
CA VAL A 20 8.77 -13.90 -6.63
C VAL A 20 7.90 -12.64 -6.56
N ILE A 21 8.28 -11.56 -7.25
CA ILE A 21 7.57 -10.29 -7.13
C ILE A 21 7.82 -9.35 -8.31
N THR A 22 6.82 -8.57 -8.70
CA THR A 22 6.95 -7.51 -9.71
C THR A 22 6.56 -6.15 -9.12
N GLY A 23 6.88 -5.06 -9.83
CA GLY A 23 6.37 -3.74 -9.47
C GLY A 23 4.84 -3.68 -9.40
N HIS A 24 4.14 -4.43 -10.26
CA HIS A 24 2.67 -4.55 -10.17
C HIS A 24 2.23 -5.41 -8.99
N GLY A 25 2.98 -6.46 -8.66
CA GLY A 25 2.76 -7.29 -7.48
C GLY A 25 2.83 -6.49 -6.17
N PHE A 26 3.81 -5.60 -6.04
CA PHE A 26 3.89 -4.69 -4.88
C PHE A 26 2.65 -3.79 -4.75
N ARG A 27 2.10 -3.33 -5.87
CA ARG A 27 0.91 -2.49 -5.89
C ARG A 27 -0.34 -3.26 -5.46
N ALA A 28 -0.51 -4.48 -5.96
CA ALA A 28 -1.60 -5.37 -5.55
C ALA A 28 -1.51 -5.70 -4.05
N MET A 29 -0.31 -6.04 -3.57
CA MET A 29 -0.05 -6.31 -2.15
C MET A 29 -0.37 -5.09 -1.27
N ALA A 30 0.10 -3.90 -1.65
CA ALA A 30 -0.18 -2.67 -0.90
C ALA A 30 -1.69 -2.38 -0.84
N ARG A 31 -2.43 -2.58 -1.94
CA ARG A 31 -3.88 -2.41 -1.99
C ARG A 31 -4.59 -3.32 -1.00
N THR A 32 -4.20 -4.60 -0.93
CA THR A 32 -4.77 -5.57 0.01
C THR A 32 -4.47 -5.19 1.46
N ILE A 33 -3.21 -4.91 1.81
CA ILE A 33 -2.82 -4.58 3.18
C ILE A 33 -3.50 -3.28 3.65
N LEU A 34 -3.55 -2.25 2.79
CA LEU A 34 -4.24 -0.99 3.12
C LEU A 34 -5.71 -1.23 3.47
N HIS A 35 -6.37 -2.15 2.77
CA HIS A 35 -7.77 -2.47 3.00
C HIS A 35 -7.98 -3.38 4.22
N GLU A 36 -7.29 -4.52 4.26
CA GLU A 36 -7.55 -5.60 5.22
C GLU A 36 -6.89 -5.34 6.59
N GLU A 37 -5.66 -4.84 6.59
CA GLU A 37 -4.88 -4.67 7.84
C GLU A 37 -5.01 -3.25 8.39
N LEU A 38 -5.04 -2.24 7.52
CA LEU A 38 -5.07 -0.83 7.93
C LEU A 38 -6.48 -0.22 7.86
N GLY A 39 -7.49 -0.99 7.44
CA GLY A 39 -8.91 -0.59 7.45
C GLY A 39 -9.22 0.64 6.59
N GLN A 40 -8.41 0.90 5.56
CA GLN A 40 -8.55 2.10 4.73
C GLN A 40 -9.70 1.93 3.73
N LYS A 41 -10.42 3.02 3.49
CA LYS A 41 -11.57 3.02 2.60
C LYS A 41 -11.17 2.68 1.17
N PRO A 42 -11.85 1.73 0.49
CA PRO A 42 -11.54 1.34 -0.88
C PRO A 42 -11.40 2.52 -1.83
N GLU A 43 -12.35 3.45 -1.82
CA GLU A 43 -12.34 4.63 -2.69
C GLU A 43 -11.07 5.48 -2.49
N VAL A 44 -10.59 5.65 -1.27
CA VAL A 44 -9.37 6.40 -0.96
C VAL A 44 -8.12 5.67 -1.49
N ILE A 45 -8.08 4.34 -1.33
CA ILE A 45 -7.01 3.48 -1.86
C ILE A 45 -6.98 3.56 -3.38
N GLU A 46 -8.12 3.35 -4.05
CA GLU A 46 -8.20 3.36 -5.51
C GLU A 46 -7.83 4.74 -6.08
N HIS A 47 -8.20 5.85 -5.42
CA HIS A 47 -7.75 7.20 -5.76
C HIS A 47 -6.23 7.39 -5.59
N GLN A 48 -5.61 6.82 -4.53
CA GLN A 48 -4.17 6.86 -4.35
C GLN A 48 -3.44 6.05 -5.42
N LEU A 49 -4.05 4.95 -5.84
CA LEU A 49 -3.56 4.12 -6.93
C LEU A 49 -3.77 4.82 -8.28
N ALA A 50 -4.65 5.82 -8.40
CA ALA A 50 -5.05 6.42 -9.68
C ALA A 50 -5.78 5.40 -10.59
N HIS A 51 -6.53 4.49 -9.97
CA HIS A 51 -7.53 3.70 -10.68
C HIS A 51 -8.78 4.55 -10.92
N ALA A 52 -9.52 4.21 -11.98
CA ALA A 52 -10.86 4.73 -12.14
C ALA A 52 -11.77 4.05 -11.12
N VAL A 53 -12.41 4.84 -10.25
CA VAL A 53 -13.42 4.34 -9.32
C VAL A 53 -14.76 4.39 -10.05
N PRO A 54 -15.48 3.26 -10.20
CA PRO A 54 -16.82 3.27 -10.77
C PRO A 54 -17.74 4.12 -9.89
N ASP A 55 -18.30 5.16 -10.49
CA ASP A 55 -19.24 6.03 -9.78
C ASP A 55 -20.59 5.29 -9.69
N LEU A 56 -20.93 4.76 -8.52
CA LEU A 56 -22.21 4.06 -8.33
C LEU A 56 -23.40 5.03 -8.28
N LEU A 57 -23.18 6.35 -8.12
CA LEU A 57 -24.29 7.30 -7.98
C LEU A 57 -24.13 8.66 -8.68
N GLU A 58 -22.94 9.17 -9.03
CA GLU A 58 -22.86 10.60 -9.40
C GLU A 58 -21.68 11.01 -10.30
N GLY A 59 -21.56 10.37 -11.47
CA GLY A 59 -20.50 10.61 -12.47
C GLY A 59 -20.30 12.06 -12.98
N ALA A 60 -21.13 13.01 -12.55
CA ALA A 60 -21.02 14.44 -12.85
C ALA A 60 -20.58 15.31 -11.65
N TYR A 61 -20.75 14.85 -10.41
CA TYR A 61 -20.60 15.68 -9.20
C TYR A 61 -19.52 15.22 -8.24
N ASN A 62 -19.06 13.96 -8.33
CA ASN A 62 -18.02 13.46 -7.45
C ASN A 62 -16.62 13.96 -7.87
N ARG A 63 -16.29 15.19 -7.48
CA ARG A 63 -14.94 15.79 -7.65
C ARG A 63 -14.02 15.50 -6.46
N THR A 64 -14.38 14.56 -5.59
CA THR A 64 -13.59 14.30 -4.39
C THR A 64 -12.24 13.72 -4.78
N LYS A 65 -11.18 14.32 -4.23
CA LYS A 65 -9.79 13.89 -4.44
C LYS A 65 -9.23 13.18 -3.20
N PHE A 66 -10.00 13.17 -2.10
CA PHE A 66 -9.64 12.61 -0.80
C PHE A 66 -8.24 13.00 -0.32
N ILE A 67 -7.77 14.23 -0.59
CA ILE A 67 -6.36 14.58 -0.36
C ILE A 67 -5.98 14.49 1.12
N LYS A 68 -6.90 14.85 2.04
CA LYS A 68 -6.66 14.77 3.48
C LYS A 68 -6.57 13.31 3.92
N GLU A 69 -7.52 12.49 3.49
CA GLU A 69 -7.62 11.06 3.80
C GLU A 69 -6.46 10.29 3.20
N ARG A 70 -6.09 10.56 1.94
CA ARG A 70 -4.93 9.97 1.28
C ARG A 70 -3.63 10.30 2.01
N ARG A 71 -3.48 11.54 2.52
CA ARG A 71 -2.32 11.90 3.33
C ARG A 71 -2.28 11.10 4.62
N ALA A 72 -3.39 11.03 5.35
CA ALA A 72 -3.49 10.25 6.58
C ALA A 72 -3.22 8.75 6.34
N MET A 73 -3.78 8.20 5.27
CA MET A 73 -3.57 6.83 4.83
C MET A 73 -2.10 6.54 4.53
N MET A 74 -1.42 7.43 3.80
CA MET A 74 0.01 7.25 3.48
C MET A 74 0.90 7.41 4.72
N GLN A 75 0.47 8.18 5.73
CA GLN A 75 1.16 8.20 7.02
C GLN A 75 0.99 6.87 7.76
N ALA A 76 -0.23 6.36 7.87
CA ALA A 76 -0.48 5.05 8.49
C ALA A 76 0.27 3.91 7.78
N TRP A 77 0.38 3.99 6.44
CA TRP A 77 1.21 3.08 5.66
C TRP A 77 2.70 3.18 6.02
N ALA A 78 3.23 4.39 6.15
CA ALA A 78 4.63 4.59 6.56
C ALA A 78 4.88 4.04 7.97
N ASP A 79 4.00 4.35 8.91
CA ASP A 79 4.08 3.87 10.30
C ASP A 79 4.05 2.33 10.36
N TYR A 80 3.19 1.70 9.56
CA TYR A 80 3.13 0.24 9.42
C TYR A 80 4.46 -0.35 8.91
N LEU A 81 5.05 0.25 7.89
CA LEU A 81 6.34 -0.21 7.36
C LEU A 81 7.48 -0.03 8.37
N ASP A 82 7.46 1.05 9.16
CA ASP A 82 8.45 1.29 10.21
C ASP A 82 8.34 0.24 11.32
N VAL A 83 7.11 -0.12 11.72
CA VAL A 83 6.86 -1.24 12.66
C VAL A 83 7.43 -2.55 12.11
N LEU A 84 7.19 -2.89 10.84
CA LEU A 84 7.76 -4.10 10.23
C LEU A 84 9.29 -4.05 10.20
N ARG A 85 9.87 -2.89 9.90
CA ARG A 85 11.32 -2.70 9.82
C ARG A 85 12.03 -2.98 11.15
N ILE A 86 11.41 -2.60 12.28
CA ILE A 86 11.98 -2.80 13.62
C ILE A 86 11.72 -4.20 14.20
N GLY A 87 11.03 -5.08 13.47
CA GLY A 87 10.70 -6.44 13.91
C GLY A 87 9.33 -6.57 14.58
N GLY A 88 8.42 -5.61 14.36
CA GLY A 88 7.06 -5.61 14.88
C GLY A 88 6.90 -4.89 16.22
N ASN A 89 5.69 -4.95 16.79
CA ASN A 89 5.43 -4.51 18.16
C ASN A 89 6.04 -5.53 19.14
N LEU A 90 7.34 -5.43 19.36
CA LEU A 90 8.06 -6.24 20.33
C LEU A 90 7.61 -5.85 21.74
N VAL A 91 6.65 -6.59 22.31
CA VAL A 91 6.31 -6.51 23.74
C VAL A 91 7.29 -7.42 24.50
N PRO A 92 8.20 -6.88 25.33
CA PRO A 92 9.08 -7.72 26.14
C PRO A 92 8.23 -8.53 27.12
N LEU A 93 8.29 -9.86 27.03
CA LEU A 93 7.73 -10.73 28.06
C LEU A 93 8.67 -10.69 29.27
N SER A 94 8.32 -9.88 30.27
CA SER A 94 8.99 -9.87 31.55
C SER A 94 8.89 -11.26 32.18
N ARG A 95 10.01 -11.98 32.25
CA ARG A 95 10.09 -13.23 33.00
C ARG A 95 10.12 -12.89 34.48
N THR A 96 8.98 -12.99 35.16
CA THR A 96 8.94 -12.98 36.61
C THR A 96 9.77 -14.18 37.09
N VAL A 97 10.83 -13.89 37.83
CA VAL A 97 11.69 -14.90 38.50
C VAL A 97 11.00 -15.37 39.76
#